data_AF-A0A6C0QA34-F1
#
_entry.id   AF-A0A6C0QA34-F1
#
_cell.length_a   1.000
_cell.length_b   1.000
_cell.length_c   1.000
_cell.angle_alpha   90.00
_cell.angle_beta   90.00
_cell.angle_gamma   90.00
#
_symmetry.space_group_name_H-M   'P 1'
#
loop_
_entity.id
_entity.type
_entity.pdbx_description
1 polymer ?
#
loop_
_entity_poly.entity_id
_entity_poly.type
_entity_poly.pdbx_seq_one_letter_code
_entity_poly.pdbx_strand_id
1 'polypeptide(L)'
;MRLASYLFEGTERWGFVIEPSDGTAWVIEPGRAETFLTNYASIPSSGYVATRPRFLGDAWPDTLVDFLTLEDAGMAALSRLVAYAERFIAQTDATLLPRAGHPVDDIELLAPIPRPRLYWGLVTNSPSFVRNNPNIGMLNLFPLGHQRPQGAAIGPGEPVTMKHDHHVPHMAYNVELAIVIGKGGRYIPVDRAMDHVAGYTVVNDVSGSYYYRVVPGNADNGYGLPDSYNDWLYQATASWGGKKADTLCPMGPYLVTKDEVGDPYNLLMYTRQSGRTRDRAHSAATLMGIERVIHWYSSFASLYPGDVIHFGTMGVDGLPVFPDDLADPRTRLEVEIEDVGTLVNPVRVADEGARPRVPMESHPSYAIREVAASGARALDSPDEWRVNSARHFYTSFGNDRSAQEAAGLAQLQVPRFLNGPASSLTSSGSAVEIPPRAGDIIVSVELAAVVSELAADVEDGRSVILGYAPIVALCDLSFTDAVVGPARAGERGITAVYGRWADAFNLMGETPVPLPEHDWRGRAMSLKIGDQVVHGTTSQYIAGPDDLITTISSMITLFPGDVITLGATAAQIRVSRKEYENGLVVTGEIEGLGAVHAQLAPGFTTPPVVRCVNDREHHAQH
;
A
#
# COMPACT_ATOMS: atom_id res chain seq x y z
N MET A 1 -12.92 -15.31 -14.44
CA MET A 1 -13.18 -15.88 -13.11
C MET A 1 -13.23 -14.76 -12.05
N ARG A 2 -14.09 -14.92 -11.03
CA ARG A 2 -14.08 -14.10 -9.81
C ARG A 2 -13.32 -14.83 -8.71
N LEU A 3 -12.34 -14.19 -8.07
CA LEU A 3 -11.50 -14.78 -7.01
C LEU A 3 -11.75 -14.05 -5.69
N ALA A 4 -11.84 -14.81 -4.60
CA ALA A 4 -12.14 -14.29 -3.27
C ALA A 4 -11.12 -14.79 -2.24
N SER A 5 -10.73 -13.89 -1.33
CA SER A 5 -10.05 -14.23 -0.07
C SER A 5 -11.10 -14.15 1.04
N TYR A 6 -11.07 -15.07 2.00
CA TYR A 6 -12.08 -15.15 3.05
C TYR A 6 -11.54 -15.81 4.32
N LEU A 7 -12.23 -15.61 5.45
CA LEU A 7 -11.99 -16.35 6.68
C LEU A 7 -12.98 -17.50 6.83
N PHE A 8 -12.44 -18.65 7.20
CA PHE A 8 -13.22 -19.79 7.65
C PHE A 8 -12.56 -20.42 8.86
N GLU A 9 -13.31 -20.51 9.97
CA GLU A 9 -12.81 -21.00 11.27
C GLU A 9 -11.52 -20.28 11.73
N GLY A 10 -11.44 -18.97 11.49
CA GLY A 10 -10.30 -18.13 11.87
C GLY A 10 -9.05 -18.27 10.99
N THR A 11 -9.10 -19.07 9.92
CA THR A 11 -7.99 -19.24 8.97
C THR A 11 -8.32 -18.55 7.65
N GLU A 12 -7.37 -17.80 7.11
CA GLU A 12 -7.48 -17.27 5.75
C GLU A 12 -7.45 -18.39 4.73
N ARG A 13 -8.37 -18.31 3.77
CA ARG A 13 -8.45 -19.18 2.61
C ARG A 13 -8.77 -18.34 1.38
N TRP A 14 -8.69 -18.98 0.22
CA TRP A 14 -9.11 -18.37 -1.03
C TRP A 14 -9.80 -19.37 -1.95
N GLY A 15 -10.49 -18.84 -2.95
CA GLY A 15 -11.10 -19.66 -3.98
C GLY A 15 -11.69 -18.87 -5.14
N PHE A 16 -12.27 -19.59 -6.09
CA PHE A 16 -13.01 -19.00 -7.21
C PHE A 16 -14.51 -19.07 -6.95
N VAL A 17 -15.24 -18.04 -7.37
CA VAL A 17 -16.69 -17.94 -7.15
C VAL A 17 -17.44 -18.56 -8.32
N ILE A 18 -18.32 -19.53 -8.02
CA ILE A 18 -19.32 -20.06 -8.95
C ILE A 18 -20.72 -19.76 -8.41
N GLU A 19 -21.62 -19.42 -9.32
CA GLU A 19 -23.02 -19.18 -9.02
C GLU A 19 -23.88 -20.16 -9.84
N PRO A 20 -24.40 -21.23 -9.23
CA PRO A 20 -25.29 -22.17 -9.89
C PRO A 20 -26.62 -21.53 -10.26
N SER A 21 -27.48 -22.28 -10.95
CA SER A 21 -28.78 -21.80 -11.43
C SER A 21 -29.78 -21.40 -10.32
N ASP A 22 -29.50 -21.75 -9.06
CA ASP A 22 -30.29 -21.31 -7.91
C ASP A 22 -29.95 -19.90 -7.42
N GLY A 23 -28.91 -19.28 -7.98
CA GLY A 23 -28.44 -17.94 -7.65
C GLY A 23 -27.60 -17.84 -6.38
N THR A 24 -27.29 -18.96 -5.71
CA THR A 24 -26.44 -18.94 -4.52
C THR A 24 -24.98 -18.84 -4.95
N ALA A 25 -24.26 -17.79 -4.57
CA ALA A 25 -22.83 -17.71 -4.84
C ALA A 25 -22.03 -18.62 -3.88
N TRP A 26 -21.09 -19.40 -4.42
CA TRP A 26 -20.20 -20.28 -3.66
C TRP A 26 -18.74 -19.94 -3.94
N VAL A 27 -17.91 -19.85 -2.90
CA VAL A 27 -16.45 -19.82 -3.04
C VAL A 27 -15.92 -21.25 -2.98
N ILE A 28 -15.24 -21.67 -4.04
CA ILE A 28 -14.70 -23.03 -4.18
C ILE A 28 -13.18 -23.01 -4.02
N GLU A 29 -12.66 -23.77 -3.05
CA GLU A 29 -11.23 -23.94 -2.81
C GLU A 29 -10.60 -24.84 -3.90
N PRO A 30 -9.59 -24.37 -4.64
CA PRO A 30 -9.01 -25.11 -5.77
C PRO A 30 -8.49 -26.51 -5.41
N GLY A 31 -7.73 -26.63 -4.31
CA GLY A 31 -7.17 -27.91 -3.88
C GLY A 31 -8.24 -28.92 -3.48
N ARG A 32 -9.32 -28.48 -2.81
CA ARG A 32 -10.45 -29.34 -2.45
C ARG A 32 -11.23 -29.76 -3.69
N ALA A 33 -11.43 -28.85 -4.63
CA ALA A 33 -12.12 -29.15 -5.88
C ALA A 33 -11.34 -30.17 -6.72
N GLU A 34 -10.03 -29.96 -6.92
CA GLU A 34 -9.18 -30.91 -7.64
C GLU A 34 -9.18 -32.29 -6.98
N THR A 35 -9.06 -32.35 -5.65
CA THR A 35 -9.12 -33.60 -4.88
C THR A 35 -10.46 -34.32 -5.09
N PHE A 36 -11.58 -33.60 -4.94
CA PHE A 36 -12.90 -34.17 -5.13
C PHE A 36 -13.09 -34.71 -6.56
N LEU A 37 -12.76 -33.91 -7.57
CA LEU A 37 -12.96 -34.27 -8.98
C LEU A 37 -12.09 -35.46 -9.39
N THR A 38 -10.85 -35.53 -8.87
CA THR A 38 -9.94 -36.66 -9.12
C THR A 38 -10.43 -37.95 -8.45
N ASN A 39 -10.94 -37.85 -7.22
CA ASN A 39 -11.53 -38.98 -6.51
C ASN A 39 -12.82 -39.46 -7.20
N TYR A 40 -13.69 -38.53 -7.60
CA TYR A 40 -14.91 -38.83 -8.32
C TYR A 40 -14.62 -39.56 -9.64
N ALA A 41 -13.65 -39.07 -10.41
CA ALA A 41 -13.20 -39.71 -11.65
C ALA A 41 -12.57 -41.09 -11.45
N SER A 42 -12.20 -41.46 -10.22
CA SER A 42 -11.62 -42.75 -9.88
C SER A 42 -12.65 -43.82 -9.48
N ILE A 43 -13.94 -43.46 -9.39
CA ILE A 43 -15.01 -44.41 -9.09
C ILE A 43 -15.29 -45.24 -10.37
N PRO A 44 -15.11 -46.57 -10.34
CA PRO A 44 -15.36 -47.41 -11.51
C PRO A 44 -16.86 -47.56 -11.76
N SER A 45 -17.44 -46.64 -12.54
CA SER A 45 -18.86 -46.67 -12.94
C SER A 45 -19.09 -47.29 -14.33
N SER A 46 -18.03 -47.49 -15.09
CA SER A 46 -18.01 -48.26 -16.33
C SER A 46 -16.79 -49.17 -16.32
N GLY A 47 -16.78 -50.27 -17.07
CA GLY A 47 -15.61 -51.16 -17.21
C GLY A 47 -14.39 -50.50 -17.87
N TYR A 48 -14.39 -49.18 -18.06
CA TYR A 48 -13.34 -48.38 -18.68
C TYR A 48 -12.65 -47.51 -17.63
N VAL A 49 -11.32 -47.40 -17.73
CA VAL A 49 -10.51 -46.48 -16.92
C VAL A 49 -10.49 -45.12 -17.62
N ALA A 50 -11.20 -44.13 -17.07
CA ALA A 50 -11.17 -42.77 -17.59
C ALA A 50 -9.79 -42.12 -17.32
N THR A 51 -9.31 -41.30 -18.26
CA THR A 51 -8.16 -40.43 -18.01
C THR A 51 -8.53 -39.42 -16.93
N ARG A 52 -7.75 -39.37 -15.84
CA ARG A 52 -8.00 -38.43 -14.75
C ARG A 52 -7.73 -36.99 -15.21
N PRO A 53 -8.59 -36.02 -14.84
CA PRO A 53 -8.27 -34.62 -15.05
C PRO A 53 -6.99 -34.27 -14.28
N ARG A 54 -6.21 -33.31 -14.79
CA ARG A 54 -4.99 -32.82 -14.15
C ARG A 54 -4.99 -31.30 -14.17
N PHE A 55 -4.83 -30.67 -13.01
CA PHE A 55 -4.74 -29.23 -12.89
C PHE A 55 -3.37 -28.83 -12.36
N LEU A 56 -3.25 -28.49 -11.07
CA LEU A 56 -1.97 -28.15 -10.43
C LEU A 56 -1.46 -29.31 -9.57
N GLY A 57 -2.34 -30.06 -8.91
CA GLY A 57 -2.03 -31.15 -7.99
C GLY A 57 -2.11 -30.76 -6.51
N ASP A 58 -1.37 -31.46 -5.64
CA ASP A 58 -1.47 -31.31 -4.17
C ASP A 58 -0.81 -30.04 -3.60
N ALA A 59 -0.38 -29.09 -4.45
CA ALA A 59 0.45 -27.94 -4.07
C ALA A 59 -0.21 -26.59 -4.35
N TRP A 60 -1.54 -26.49 -4.24
CA TRP A 60 -2.22 -25.20 -4.30
C TRP A 60 -1.79 -24.31 -3.12
N PRO A 61 -1.40 -23.04 -3.36
CA PRO A 61 -1.02 -22.15 -2.27
C PRO A 61 -2.18 -21.83 -1.33
N ASP A 62 -1.86 -21.49 -0.08
CA ASP A 62 -2.85 -21.31 0.99
C ASP A 62 -3.58 -19.96 0.89
N THR A 63 -2.95 -18.96 0.27
CA THR A 63 -3.50 -17.61 0.10
C THR A 63 -3.61 -17.22 -1.37
N LEU A 64 -4.50 -16.27 -1.68
CA LEU A 64 -4.65 -15.76 -3.05
C LEU A 64 -3.35 -15.08 -3.54
N VAL A 65 -2.65 -14.37 -2.65
CA VAL A 65 -1.38 -13.70 -3.00
C VAL A 65 -0.31 -14.72 -3.36
N ASP A 66 -0.15 -15.78 -2.55
CA ASP A 66 0.80 -16.86 -2.86
C ASP A 66 0.44 -17.56 -4.17
N PHE A 67 -0.85 -17.73 -4.45
CA PHE A 67 -1.31 -18.24 -5.75
C PHE A 67 -0.86 -17.36 -6.91
N LEU A 68 -0.97 -16.03 -6.79
CA LEU A 68 -0.54 -15.11 -7.85
C LEU A 68 0.97 -15.21 -8.14
N THR A 69 1.79 -15.70 -7.20
CA THR A 69 3.23 -15.94 -7.43
C THR A 69 3.52 -17.10 -8.40
N LEU A 70 2.52 -17.94 -8.69
CA LEU A 70 2.60 -18.97 -9.73
C LEU A 70 2.44 -18.38 -11.15
N GLU A 71 2.13 -17.09 -11.24
CA GLU A 71 2.00 -16.30 -12.48
C GLU A 71 1.15 -17.01 -13.55
N ASP A 72 1.61 -16.98 -14.81
CA ASP A 72 0.91 -17.52 -15.98
C ASP A 72 0.60 -19.02 -15.83
N ALA A 73 1.48 -19.79 -15.19
CA ALA A 73 1.31 -21.24 -15.02
C ALA A 73 0.18 -21.55 -14.02
N GLY A 74 0.12 -20.82 -12.91
CA GLY A 74 -0.95 -20.93 -11.92
C GLY A 74 -2.30 -20.51 -12.49
N MET A 75 -2.36 -19.35 -13.17
CA MET A 75 -3.58 -18.85 -13.81
C MET A 75 -4.10 -19.82 -14.87
N ALA A 76 -3.22 -20.42 -15.68
CA ALA A 76 -3.63 -21.43 -16.67
C ALA A 76 -4.16 -22.71 -16.01
N ALA A 77 -3.56 -23.16 -14.90
CA ALA A 77 -4.05 -24.31 -14.16
C ALA A 77 -5.42 -24.04 -13.52
N LEU A 78 -5.60 -22.88 -12.90
CA LEU A 78 -6.87 -22.45 -12.31
C LEU A 78 -7.97 -22.33 -13.37
N SER A 79 -7.69 -21.69 -14.50
CA SER A 79 -8.66 -21.58 -15.61
C SER A 79 -9.18 -22.95 -16.08
N ARG A 80 -8.29 -23.95 -16.21
CA ARG A 80 -8.71 -25.32 -16.53
C ARG A 80 -9.60 -25.93 -15.44
N LEU A 81 -9.25 -25.71 -14.17
CA LEU A 81 -10.02 -26.22 -13.03
C LEU A 81 -11.41 -25.59 -12.96
N VAL A 82 -11.51 -24.26 -13.07
CA VAL A 82 -12.79 -23.54 -13.03
C VAL A 82 -13.69 -24.01 -14.16
N ALA A 83 -13.19 -24.02 -15.40
CA ALA A 83 -13.97 -24.49 -16.54
C ALA A 83 -14.43 -25.95 -16.39
N TYR A 84 -13.63 -26.81 -15.73
CA TYR A 84 -14.05 -28.18 -15.42
C TYR A 84 -15.11 -28.23 -14.32
N ALA A 85 -14.92 -27.48 -13.24
CA ALA A 85 -15.84 -27.41 -12.10
C ALA A 85 -17.22 -26.90 -12.53
N GLU A 86 -17.29 -25.82 -13.33
CA GLU A 86 -18.55 -25.28 -13.87
C GLU A 86 -19.30 -26.32 -14.70
N ARG A 87 -18.60 -26.99 -15.63
CA ARG A 87 -19.20 -28.08 -16.44
C ARG A 87 -19.67 -29.24 -15.58
N PHE A 88 -18.90 -29.61 -14.56
CA PHE A 88 -19.24 -30.71 -13.65
C PHE A 88 -20.52 -30.40 -12.86
N ILE A 89 -20.59 -29.21 -12.26
CA ILE A 89 -21.76 -28.74 -11.50
C ILE A 89 -23.01 -28.70 -12.38
N ALA A 90 -22.88 -28.22 -13.62
CA ALA A 90 -24.00 -28.16 -14.56
C ALA A 90 -24.52 -29.54 -15.00
N GLN A 91 -23.75 -30.63 -14.83
CA GLN A 91 -24.07 -31.96 -15.36
C GLN A 91 -24.43 -33.02 -14.31
N THR A 92 -23.95 -32.90 -13.07
CA THR A 92 -23.90 -34.03 -12.12
C THR A 92 -24.60 -33.78 -10.78
N ASP A 93 -25.42 -32.73 -10.72
CA ASP A 93 -25.98 -32.13 -9.50
C ASP A 93 -24.87 -31.61 -8.56
N ALA A 94 -25.12 -30.49 -7.88
CA ALA A 94 -24.14 -29.62 -7.23
C ALA A 94 -23.34 -30.20 -6.04
N THR A 95 -23.12 -31.52 -5.99
CA THR A 95 -22.43 -32.29 -4.95
C THR A 95 -20.98 -31.90 -4.68
N LEU A 96 -20.31 -31.26 -5.66
CA LEU A 96 -18.99 -30.64 -5.50
C LEU A 96 -19.03 -29.48 -4.49
N LEU A 97 -20.07 -28.65 -4.55
CA LEU A 97 -20.16 -27.40 -3.80
C LEU A 97 -19.99 -27.59 -2.29
N PRO A 98 -20.80 -28.40 -1.57
CA PRO A 98 -20.67 -28.55 -0.13
C PRO A 98 -19.42 -29.33 0.31
N ARG A 99 -18.63 -29.88 -0.62
CA ARG A 99 -17.39 -30.63 -0.33
C ARG A 99 -16.13 -29.84 -0.59
N ALA A 100 -16.20 -28.89 -1.52
CA ALA A 100 -15.05 -28.12 -1.98
C ALA A 100 -15.20 -26.61 -1.77
N GLY A 101 -16.35 -26.14 -1.29
CA GLY A 101 -16.59 -24.72 -1.11
C GLY A 101 -17.60 -24.41 -0.02
N HIS A 102 -17.86 -23.11 0.11
CA HIS A 102 -18.76 -22.52 1.09
C HIS A 102 -19.69 -21.51 0.39
N PRO A 103 -20.97 -21.41 0.77
CA PRO A 103 -21.80 -20.29 0.36
C PRO A 103 -21.14 -18.98 0.77
N VAL A 104 -21.15 -17.98 -0.12
CA VAL A 104 -20.54 -16.66 0.16
C VAL A 104 -21.15 -16.01 1.40
N ASP A 105 -22.46 -16.20 1.63
CA ASP A 105 -23.17 -15.63 2.78
C ASP A 105 -22.81 -16.31 4.12
N ASP A 106 -22.19 -17.49 4.10
CA ASP A 106 -21.80 -18.26 5.29
C ASP A 106 -20.34 -17.99 5.71
N ILE A 107 -19.61 -17.13 4.99
CA ILE A 107 -18.20 -16.82 5.23
C ILE A 107 -17.96 -15.32 5.36
N GLU A 108 -16.88 -14.95 6.03
CA GLU A 108 -16.42 -13.57 6.08
C GLU A 108 -15.50 -13.30 4.89
N LEU A 109 -15.97 -12.55 3.89
CA LEU A 109 -15.13 -12.10 2.78
C LEU A 109 -14.09 -11.09 3.28
N LEU A 110 -12.84 -11.34 2.95
CA LEU A 110 -11.75 -10.39 3.14
C LEU A 110 -11.62 -9.48 1.89
N ALA A 111 -10.81 -8.43 2.01
CA ALA A 111 -10.32 -7.78 0.80
C ALA A 111 -9.57 -8.82 -0.06
N PRO A 112 -9.68 -8.80 -1.40
CA PRO A 112 -9.00 -9.79 -2.26
C PRO A 112 -7.50 -9.91 -1.97
N ILE A 113 -6.86 -8.78 -1.67
CA ILE A 113 -5.49 -8.72 -1.14
C ILE A 113 -5.56 -8.13 0.28
N PRO A 114 -5.64 -8.95 1.34
CA PRO A 114 -5.85 -8.44 2.71
C PRO A 114 -4.64 -7.68 3.27
N ARG A 115 -3.44 -8.00 2.79
CA ARG A 115 -2.14 -7.43 3.23
C ARG A 115 -1.36 -6.92 2.02
N PRO A 116 -1.83 -5.86 1.34
CA PRO A 116 -1.17 -5.39 0.14
C PRO A 116 0.22 -4.84 0.50
N ARG A 117 1.26 -5.36 -0.16
CA ARG A 117 2.64 -4.88 -0.02
C ARG A 117 2.77 -3.46 -0.58
N LEU A 118 2.24 -3.27 -1.78
CA LEU A 118 1.99 -1.97 -2.39
C LEU A 118 0.49 -1.78 -2.53
N TYR A 119 -0.04 -0.68 -1.97
CA TYR A 119 -1.39 -0.23 -2.19
C TYR A 119 -1.36 1.24 -2.60
N TRP A 120 -1.20 1.49 -3.90
CA TRP A 120 -0.87 2.82 -4.42
C TRP A 120 -2.07 3.44 -5.13
N GLY A 121 -2.51 4.59 -4.64
CA GLY A 121 -3.65 5.32 -5.17
C GLY A 121 -3.27 6.52 -5.97
N LEU A 122 -3.70 6.57 -7.23
CA LEU A 122 -3.50 7.73 -8.08
C LEU A 122 -4.44 8.87 -7.68
N VAL A 123 -3.94 10.09 -7.79
CA VAL A 123 -4.72 11.31 -7.60
C VAL A 123 -4.76 12.07 -8.91
N THR A 124 -5.81 12.87 -9.11
CA THR A 124 -5.97 13.73 -10.31
C THR A 124 -5.92 12.99 -11.64
N ASN A 125 -6.25 11.69 -11.65
CA ASN A 125 -6.21 10.85 -12.85
C ASN A 125 -7.56 10.75 -13.60
N SER A 126 -8.45 11.71 -13.34
CA SER A 126 -9.74 11.88 -13.99
C SER A 126 -10.04 13.38 -14.15
N PRO A 127 -10.75 13.85 -15.19
CA PRO A 127 -11.19 15.24 -15.31
C PRO A 127 -12.02 15.80 -14.13
N SER A 128 -12.44 14.94 -13.19
CA SER A 128 -13.21 15.30 -11.99
C SER A 128 -12.61 16.47 -11.21
N PHE A 129 -11.29 16.54 -11.06
CA PHE A 129 -10.63 17.64 -10.34
C PHE A 129 -10.87 19.01 -11.02
N VAL A 130 -10.96 19.06 -12.36
CA VAL A 130 -11.28 20.30 -13.10
C VAL A 130 -12.74 20.68 -12.89
N ARG A 131 -13.65 19.69 -12.80
CA ARG A 131 -15.06 19.95 -12.52
C ARG A 131 -15.25 20.58 -11.13
N ASN A 132 -14.49 20.11 -10.14
CA ASN A 132 -14.52 20.63 -8.78
C ASN A 132 -13.89 22.03 -8.67
N ASN A 133 -12.88 22.34 -9.48
CA ASN A 133 -12.25 23.66 -9.52
C ASN A 133 -11.88 24.04 -10.96
N PRO A 134 -12.72 24.81 -11.68
CA PRO A 134 -12.49 25.14 -13.09
C PRO A 134 -11.31 26.10 -13.31
N ASN A 135 -10.77 26.71 -12.25
CA ASN A 135 -9.59 27.59 -12.34
C ASN A 135 -8.26 26.80 -12.41
N ILE A 136 -8.34 25.48 -12.40
CA ILE A 136 -7.23 24.59 -12.67
C ILE A 136 -6.81 24.70 -14.14
N GLY A 137 -5.77 25.51 -14.39
CA GLY A 137 -5.29 25.81 -15.74
C GLY A 137 -4.22 24.87 -16.31
N MET A 138 -3.66 23.97 -15.51
CA MET A 138 -2.64 23.00 -15.95
C MET A 138 -2.68 21.69 -15.16
N LEU A 139 -2.34 20.60 -15.86
CA LEU A 139 -2.07 19.27 -15.32
C LEU A 139 -0.78 18.70 -15.94
N ASN A 140 0.14 18.26 -15.10
CA ASN A 140 1.25 17.40 -15.51
C ASN A 140 0.79 15.94 -15.66
N LEU A 141 1.01 15.34 -16.83
CA LEU A 141 0.58 13.97 -17.14
C LEU A 141 1.64 12.92 -16.78
N PHE A 142 2.02 12.88 -15.51
CA PHE A 142 2.73 11.73 -14.92
C PHE A 142 1.96 11.22 -13.70
N PRO A 143 2.09 9.92 -13.36
CA PRO A 143 1.36 9.36 -12.24
C PRO A 143 1.65 10.12 -10.93
N LEU A 144 0.60 10.73 -10.39
CA LEU A 144 0.56 11.31 -9.06
C LEU A 144 -0.26 10.37 -8.19
N GLY A 145 0.18 10.15 -6.96
CA GLY A 145 -0.46 9.19 -6.08
C GLY A 145 0.27 8.96 -4.77
N HIS A 146 -0.36 8.22 -3.87
CA HIS A 146 0.14 7.99 -2.53
C HIS A 146 -0.10 6.56 -2.09
N GLN A 147 0.80 6.05 -1.25
CA GLN A 147 0.68 4.70 -0.72
C GLN A 147 -0.28 4.67 0.47
N ARG A 148 -1.04 3.59 0.60
CA ARG A 148 -1.87 3.26 1.77
C ARG A 148 -1.13 2.25 2.66
N PRO A 149 -1.17 2.40 3.98
CA PRO A 149 -0.73 1.35 4.89
C PRO A 149 -1.75 0.20 4.92
N GLN A 150 -1.33 -0.97 5.37
CA GLN A 150 -2.21 -2.15 5.36
C GLN A 150 -3.41 -2.02 6.30
N GLY A 151 -3.31 -1.21 7.37
CA GLY A 151 -4.44 -0.90 8.25
C GLY A 151 -5.61 -0.19 7.55
N ALA A 152 -5.37 0.46 6.42
CA ALA A 152 -6.43 1.09 5.61
C ALA A 152 -7.28 0.07 4.84
N ALA A 153 -6.73 -1.10 4.51
CA ALA A 153 -7.42 -2.12 3.72
C ALA A 153 -8.41 -2.91 4.59
N ILE A 154 -9.66 -2.98 4.13
CA ILE A 154 -10.74 -3.78 4.73
C ILE A 154 -11.58 -4.44 3.64
N GLY A 155 -12.21 -5.57 3.96
CA GLY A 155 -13.06 -6.32 3.04
C GLY A 155 -14.51 -5.83 2.99
N PRO A 156 -15.38 -6.52 2.24
CA PRO A 156 -16.82 -6.30 2.27
C PRO A 156 -17.40 -6.50 3.68
N GLY A 157 -18.39 -5.68 4.07
CA GLY A 157 -19.09 -5.80 5.35
C GLY A 157 -18.32 -5.25 6.56
N GLU A 158 -17.00 -5.10 6.45
CA GLU A 158 -16.18 -4.47 7.49
C GLU A 158 -16.43 -2.97 7.60
N PRO A 159 -16.50 -2.40 8.81
CA PRO A 159 -16.86 -1.00 8.96
C PRO A 159 -15.69 -0.06 8.65
N VAL A 160 -15.98 0.96 7.85
CA VAL A 160 -15.21 2.20 7.82
C VAL A 160 -15.40 2.88 9.17
N THR A 161 -14.32 3.00 9.92
CA THR A 161 -14.34 3.54 11.27
C THR A 161 -13.96 5.02 11.27
N MET A 162 -14.77 5.79 11.98
CA MET A 162 -14.65 7.22 12.17
C MET A 162 -14.48 7.50 13.65
N LYS A 163 -13.76 8.57 13.98
CA LYS A 163 -13.60 9.06 15.34
C LYS A 163 -14.82 9.94 15.69
N HIS A 164 -15.46 9.76 16.86
CA HIS A 164 -16.70 10.44 17.32
C HIS A 164 -16.62 11.98 17.45
N ASP A 165 -15.60 12.61 16.91
CA ASP A 165 -15.39 14.05 17.03
C ASP A 165 -15.63 14.75 15.65
N HIS A 166 -15.10 15.96 15.42
CA HIS A 166 -15.31 16.79 14.22
C HIS A 166 -14.93 16.15 12.84
N HIS A 167 -14.64 14.85 12.77
CA HIS A 167 -14.46 14.10 11.52
C HIS A 167 -15.76 13.92 10.71
N VAL A 168 -16.91 14.08 11.36
CA VAL A 168 -18.24 13.83 10.79
C VAL A 168 -18.55 14.73 9.56
N PRO A 169 -18.46 16.06 9.59
CA PRO A 169 -18.84 16.90 8.42
C PRO A 169 -17.89 16.82 7.21
N HIS A 170 -16.77 16.10 7.29
CA HIS A 170 -15.72 16.10 6.27
C HIS A 170 -15.42 14.74 5.66
N MET A 171 -16.12 13.69 6.08
CA MET A 171 -15.95 12.37 5.48
C MET A 171 -16.43 12.37 4.03
N ALA A 172 -15.58 11.85 3.14
CA ALA A 172 -15.92 11.61 1.75
C ALA A 172 -15.49 10.21 1.31
N TYR A 173 -16.11 9.70 0.26
CA TYR A 173 -15.87 8.35 -0.23
C TYR A 173 -16.19 8.25 -1.72
N ASN A 174 -15.42 7.46 -2.44
CA ASN A 174 -15.47 7.45 -3.89
C ASN A 174 -15.10 6.09 -4.48
N VAL A 175 -15.82 5.70 -5.54
CA VAL A 175 -15.50 4.52 -6.33
C VAL A 175 -14.23 4.72 -7.15
N GLU A 176 -13.31 3.77 -7.05
CA GLU A 176 -12.10 3.71 -7.87
C GLU A 176 -11.89 2.29 -8.42
N LEU A 177 -11.46 2.22 -9.69
CA LEU A 177 -10.99 0.97 -10.29
C LEU A 177 -9.57 0.69 -9.82
N ALA A 178 -9.32 -0.52 -9.36
CA ALA A 178 -7.97 -0.98 -9.05
C ALA A 178 -7.58 -2.17 -9.91
N ILE A 179 -6.30 -2.25 -10.25
CA ILE A 179 -5.67 -3.44 -10.81
C ILE A 179 -4.93 -4.19 -9.70
N VAL A 180 -4.84 -5.50 -9.86
CA VAL A 180 -3.94 -6.35 -9.07
C VAL A 180 -2.87 -6.91 -10.01
N ILE A 181 -1.60 -6.76 -9.64
CA ILE A 181 -0.48 -7.34 -10.38
C ILE A 181 -0.49 -8.85 -10.19
N GLY A 182 -0.40 -9.61 -11.29
CA GLY A 182 -0.35 -11.08 -11.30
C GLY A 182 1.00 -11.65 -11.72
N LYS A 183 1.89 -10.81 -12.25
CA LYS A 183 3.21 -11.20 -12.72
C LYS A 183 4.22 -10.12 -12.34
N GLY A 184 5.31 -10.53 -11.70
CA GLY A 184 6.34 -9.61 -11.24
C GLY A 184 7.07 -8.96 -12.41
N GLY A 185 7.69 -7.80 -12.17
CA GLY A 185 8.53 -7.18 -13.18
C GLY A 185 9.10 -5.82 -12.82
N ARG A 186 10.17 -5.47 -13.51
CA ARG A 186 10.84 -4.16 -13.48
C ARG A 186 11.16 -3.77 -14.92
N TYR A 187 11.15 -2.47 -15.21
CA TYR A 187 11.35 -1.91 -16.55
C TYR A 187 10.36 -2.46 -17.58
N ILE A 188 9.08 -2.57 -17.20
CA ILE A 188 8.04 -3.17 -18.03
C ILE A 188 7.72 -2.22 -19.21
N PRO A 189 7.86 -2.66 -20.47
CA PRO A 189 7.44 -1.87 -21.62
C PRO A 189 5.92 -1.62 -21.63
N VAL A 190 5.49 -0.45 -22.12
CA VAL A 190 4.07 -0.05 -22.16
C VAL A 190 3.19 -1.10 -22.86
N ASP A 191 3.66 -1.66 -23.98
CA ASP A 191 2.96 -2.67 -24.78
C ASP A 191 2.89 -4.06 -24.12
N ARG A 192 3.65 -4.27 -23.04
CA ARG A 192 3.64 -5.50 -22.23
C ARG A 192 2.96 -5.31 -20.88
N ALA A 193 2.59 -4.08 -20.51
CA ALA A 193 2.07 -3.76 -19.19
C ALA A 193 0.82 -4.55 -18.80
N MET A 194 -0.13 -4.73 -19.73
CA MET A 194 -1.35 -5.49 -19.44
C MET A 194 -1.11 -6.97 -19.18
N ASP A 195 0.02 -7.54 -19.63
CA ASP A 195 0.38 -8.94 -19.31
C ASP A 195 0.72 -9.13 -17.83
N HIS A 196 1.04 -8.04 -17.13
CA HIS A 196 1.33 -8.07 -15.70
C HIS A 196 0.09 -7.97 -14.80
N VAL A 197 -1.09 -7.67 -15.38
CA VAL A 197 -2.34 -7.50 -14.64
C VAL A 197 -3.06 -8.85 -14.49
N ALA A 198 -3.32 -9.28 -13.26
CA ALA A 198 -4.15 -10.46 -12.95
C ALA A 198 -5.63 -10.18 -13.23
N GLY A 199 -6.07 -8.98 -12.87
CA GLY A 199 -7.48 -8.59 -12.92
C GLY A 199 -7.73 -7.27 -12.20
N TYR A 200 -9.00 -7.05 -11.91
CA TYR A 200 -9.53 -5.80 -11.37
C TYR A 200 -10.31 -6.03 -10.08
N THR A 201 -10.37 -5.01 -9.23
CA THR A 201 -11.22 -4.98 -8.02
C THR A 201 -11.77 -3.58 -7.83
N VAL A 202 -12.87 -3.46 -7.08
CA VAL A 202 -13.37 -2.16 -6.62
C VAL A 202 -12.56 -1.71 -5.41
N VAL A 203 -12.23 -0.42 -5.37
CA VAL A 203 -11.71 0.27 -4.19
C VAL A 203 -12.66 1.39 -3.83
N ASN A 204 -12.90 1.57 -2.53
CA ASN A 204 -13.57 2.74 -2.00
C ASN A 204 -12.48 3.69 -1.44
N ASP A 205 -12.20 4.79 -2.14
CA ASP A 205 -11.29 5.81 -1.62
C ASP A 205 -12.02 6.68 -0.59
N VAL A 206 -11.90 6.30 0.69
CA VAL A 206 -12.46 7.07 1.79
C VAL A 206 -11.43 8.08 2.28
N SER A 207 -11.90 9.27 2.62
CA SER A 207 -11.09 10.34 3.21
C SER A 207 -11.78 10.96 4.42
N GLY A 208 -11.00 11.30 5.44
CA GLY A 208 -11.41 12.10 6.58
C GLY A 208 -10.41 13.22 6.90
N SER A 209 -10.66 13.95 7.98
CA SER A 209 -9.87 15.12 8.40
C SER A 209 -8.83 14.82 9.50
N TYR A 210 -8.43 13.55 9.67
CA TYR A 210 -7.52 13.07 10.73
C TYR A 210 -6.29 13.96 10.94
N TYR A 211 -5.52 14.16 9.88
CA TYR A 211 -4.31 14.97 9.95
C TYR A 211 -4.61 16.46 10.14
N TYR A 212 -5.70 16.99 9.57
CA TYR A 212 -6.11 18.39 9.71
C TYR A 212 -6.44 18.77 11.15
N ARG A 213 -6.88 17.83 11.98
CA ARG A 213 -7.28 18.08 13.36
C ARG A 213 -6.10 18.18 14.33
N VAL A 214 -5.04 17.41 14.11
CA VAL A 214 -3.84 17.47 14.98
C VAL A 214 -3.09 18.80 14.83
N VAL A 215 -3.40 19.56 13.77
CA VAL A 215 -2.85 20.89 13.50
C VAL A 215 -3.38 21.90 14.52
N PRO A 216 -2.50 22.54 15.31
CA PRO A 216 -2.89 23.52 16.30
C PRO A 216 -3.70 24.67 15.67
N GLY A 217 -4.88 24.94 16.24
CA GLY A 217 -5.78 26.00 15.78
C GLY A 217 -6.64 25.64 14.56
N ASN A 218 -6.63 24.38 14.10
CA ASN A 218 -7.38 23.96 12.90
C ASN A 218 -8.61 23.08 13.18
N ALA A 219 -8.97 22.87 14.46
CA ALA A 219 -10.05 21.97 14.86
C ALA A 219 -11.41 22.29 14.22
N ASP A 220 -11.70 23.57 13.95
CA ASP A 220 -12.99 24.05 13.42
C ASP A 220 -12.95 24.41 11.92
N ASN A 221 -11.83 24.20 11.22
CA ASN A 221 -11.60 24.73 9.87
C ASN A 221 -11.69 23.67 8.75
N GLY A 222 -12.08 22.43 9.10
CA GLY A 222 -12.24 21.33 8.15
C GLY A 222 -10.98 21.06 7.32
N TYR A 223 -11.12 21.06 5.99
CA TYR A 223 -10.01 20.93 5.02
C TYR A 223 -9.22 22.22 4.81
N GLY A 224 -9.64 23.33 5.41
CA GLY A 224 -8.86 24.56 5.48
C GLY A 224 -7.63 24.38 6.37
N LEU A 225 -6.63 25.23 6.18
CA LEU A 225 -5.40 25.24 6.97
C LEU A 225 -5.00 26.66 7.33
N PRO A 226 -4.31 26.88 8.47
CA PRO A 226 -3.73 28.18 8.79
C PRO A 226 -2.66 28.57 7.75
N ASP A 227 -2.43 29.87 7.55
CA ASP A 227 -1.46 30.38 6.56
C ASP A 227 -0.03 29.83 6.77
N SER A 228 0.36 29.53 8.02
CA SER A 228 1.65 28.92 8.34
C SER A 228 1.82 27.48 7.84
N TYR A 229 0.72 26.84 7.43
CA TYR A 229 0.63 25.46 6.96
C TYR A 229 0.30 25.40 5.45
N ASN A 230 0.80 26.37 4.67
CA ASN A 230 0.42 26.55 3.27
C ASN A 230 1.53 26.20 2.26
N ASP A 231 2.38 25.22 2.56
CA ASP A 231 3.29 24.64 1.57
C ASP A 231 2.69 23.40 0.88
N TRP A 232 3.26 23.04 -0.27
CA TRP A 232 2.72 22.00 -1.12
C TRP A 232 2.73 20.60 -0.48
N LEU A 233 3.76 20.30 0.31
CA LEU A 233 3.96 18.98 0.89
C LEU A 233 3.07 18.79 2.09
N TYR A 234 2.78 19.89 2.79
CA TYR A 234 1.81 19.86 3.84
C TYR A 234 0.40 19.59 3.30
N GLN A 235 0.00 20.23 2.20
CA GLN A 235 -1.29 19.93 1.57
C GLN A 235 -1.38 18.45 1.16
N ALA A 236 -0.30 17.89 0.61
CA ALA A 236 -0.22 16.45 0.31
C ALA A 236 -0.30 15.59 1.58
N THR A 237 0.41 15.95 2.64
CA THR A 237 0.40 15.22 3.91
C THR A 237 -0.98 15.28 4.58
N ALA A 238 -1.62 16.45 4.62
CA ALA A 238 -2.92 16.62 5.24
C ALA A 238 -4.01 15.88 4.45
N SER A 239 -4.04 16.08 3.13
CA SER A 239 -4.99 15.40 2.24
C SER A 239 -4.80 13.89 2.28
N TRP A 240 -3.56 13.40 2.20
CA TRP A 240 -3.30 11.97 2.13
C TRP A 240 -3.26 11.30 3.50
N GLY A 241 -2.88 11.99 4.57
CA GLY A 241 -3.00 11.48 5.95
C GLY A 241 -4.46 11.17 6.29
N GLY A 242 -5.37 12.05 5.85
CA GLY A 242 -6.81 11.81 5.90
C GLY A 242 -7.31 10.63 5.07
N LYS A 243 -6.52 10.13 4.12
CA LYS A 243 -6.80 8.98 3.25
C LYS A 243 -6.04 7.71 3.68
N LYS A 244 -5.01 7.84 4.52
CA LYS A 244 -4.15 6.73 4.96
C LYS A 244 -4.60 6.10 6.27
N ALA A 245 -5.48 6.77 7.01
CA ALA A 245 -5.95 6.27 8.29
C ALA A 245 -6.59 4.89 8.16
N ASP A 246 -6.61 4.16 9.27
CA ASP A 246 -7.14 2.81 9.31
C ASP A 246 -8.57 2.76 8.75
N THR A 247 -8.90 1.67 8.06
CA THR A 247 -10.22 1.39 7.46
C THR A 247 -10.65 2.29 6.29
N LEU A 248 -9.83 3.25 5.85
CA LEU A 248 -10.22 4.23 4.84
C LEU A 248 -9.90 3.86 3.37
N CYS A 249 -9.47 2.63 3.11
CA CYS A 249 -9.29 2.15 1.74
C CYS A 249 -9.86 0.73 1.54
N PRO A 250 -11.19 0.53 1.76
CA PRO A 250 -11.85 -0.74 1.48
C PRO A 250 -11.61 -1.24 0.05
N MET A 251 -11.53 -2.56 -0.11
CA MET A 251 -11.29 -3.21 -1.40
C MET A 251 -12.10 -4.50 -1.51
N GLY A 252 -12.66 -4.76 -2.69
CA GLY A 252 -13.39 -5.99 -2.99
C GLY A 252 -14.60 -5.77 -3.89
N PRO A 253 -15.59 -6.68 -3.90
CA PRO A 253 -15.63 -7.92 -3.15
C PRO A 253 -14.71 -9.02 -3.69
N TYR A 254 -14.29 -8.91 -4.95
CA TYR A 254 -13.52 -9.94 -5.64
C TYR A 254 -12.35 -9.35 -6.43
N LEU A 255 -11.34 -10.19 -6.69
CA LEU A 255 -10.43 -10.00 -7.82
C LEU A 255 -11.06 -10.65 -9.05
N VAL A 256 -11.46 -9.84 -10.03
CA VAL A 256 -12.10 -10.30 -11.26
C VAL A 256 -11.10 -10.30 -12.41
N THR A 257 -10.92 -11.45 -13.07
CA THR A 257 -9.90 -11.60 -14.12
C THR A 257 -10.23 -10.81 -15.38
N LYS A 258 -9.19 -10.46 -16.14
CA LYS A 258 -9.30 -9.59 -17.33
C LYS A 258 -10.31 -10.07 -18.37
N ASP A 259 -10.42 -11.37 -18.57
CA ASP A 259 -11.31 -12.01 -19.52
C ASP A 259 -12.81 -11.89 -19.15
N GLU A 260 -13.15 -11.73 -17.87
CA GLU A 260 -14.54 -11.47 -17.45
C GLU A 260 -14.92 -10.00 -17.65
N VAL A 261 -14.01 -9.08 -17.33
CA VAL A 261 -14.28 -7.64 -17.41
C VAL A 261 -14.23 -7.13 -18.85
N GLY A 262 -13.38 -7.72 -19.69
CA GLY A 262 -13.18 -7.24 -21.07
C GLY A 262 -12.40 -5.92 -21.10
N ASP A 263 -13.07 -4.82 -21.44
CA ASP A 263 -12.45 -3.50 -21.56
C ASP A 263 -12.53 -2.71 -20.23
N PRO A 264 -11.40 -2.53 -19.50
CA PRO A 264 -11.40 -1.82 -18.23
C PRO A 264 -11.73 -0.33 -18.35
N TYR A 265 -11.68 0.24 -19.56
CA TYR A 265 -12.00 1.64 -19.82
C TYR A 265 -13.45 1.85 -20.25
N ASN A 266 -14.28 0.81 -20.26
CA ASN A 266 -15.68 0.89 -20.65
C ASN A 266 -16.63 0.29 -19.61
N LEU A 267 -16.54 0.79 -18.37
CA LEU A 267 -17.34 0.31 -17.24
C LEU A 267 -18.13 1.46 -16.61
N LEU A 268 -19.42 1.24 -16.36
CA LEU A 268 -20.20 2.12 -15.50
C LEU A 268 -19.78 1.96 -14.04
N MET A 269 -19.79 3.08 -13.32
CA MET A 269 -19.40 3.12 -11.91
C MET A 269 -20.46 3.87 -11.11
N TYR A 270 -20.80 3.36 -9.93
CA TYR A 270 -21.83 3.95 -9.06
C TYR A 270 -21.31 4.11 -7.64
N THR A 271 -21.68 5.22 -7.02
CA THR A 271 -21.48 5.46 -5.60
C THR A 271 -22.84 5.68 -4.94
N ARG A 272 -23.15 4.94 -3.88
CA ARG A 272 -24.43 5.02 -3.15
C ARG A 272 -24.21 5.13 -1.64
N GLN A 273 -25.19 5.74 -0.99
CA GLN A 273 -25.28 5.82 0.47
C GLN A 273 -26.60 5.20 0.90
N SER A 274 -26.55 4.07 1.61
CA SER A 274 -27.75 3.40 2.13
C SER A 274 -28.83 3.20 1.05
N GLY A 275 -28.43 2.67 -0.11
CA GLY A 275 -29.26 2.44 -1.30
C GLY A 275 -29.53 3.67 -2.17
N ARG A 276 -29.19 4.89 -1.73
CA ARG A 276 -29.40 6.13 -2.49
C ARG A 276 -28.23 6.38 -3.43
N THR A 277 -28.44 6.38 -4.74
CA THR A 277 -27.39 6.76 -5.71
C THR A 277 -26.97 8.21 -5.49
N ARG A 278 -25.68 8.43 -5.26
CA ARG A 278 -25.08 9.75 -4.98
C ARG A 278 -24.29 10.27 -6.18
N ASP A 279 -23.65 9.36 -6.90
CA ASP A 279 -22.83 9.68 -8.07
C ASP A 279 -22.86 8.52 -9.07
N ARG A 280 -22.62 8.87 -10.35
CA ARG A 280 -22.46 7.94 -11.46
C ARG A 280 -21.30 8.40 -12.33
N ALA A 281 -20.33 7.52 -12.52
CA ALA A 281 -19.13 7.75 -13.31
C ALA A 281 -18.93 6.66 -14.38
N HIS A 282 -17.83 6.79 -15.12
CA HIS A 282 -17.45 5.85 -16.18
C HIS A 282 -15.93 5.75 -16.24
N SER A 283 -15.39 4.53 -16.36
CA SER A 283 -13.94 4.29 -16.30
C SER A 283 -13.17 4.95 -17.46
N ALA A 284 -13.82 5.22 -18.61
CA ALA A 284 -13.26 6.01 -19.72
C ALA A 284 -12.81 7.44 -19.33
N ALA A 285 -13.20 7.93 -18.15
CA ALA A 285 -12.70 9.21 -17.63
C ALA A 285 -11.22 9.15 -17.21
N THR A 286 -10.60 7.98 -17.19
CA THR A 286 -9.17 7.79 -16.87
C THR A 286 -8.28 8.63 -17.79
N LEU A 287 -7.42 9.47 -17.21
CA LEU A 287 -6.47 10.31 -17.97
C LEU A 287 -5.19 9.55 -18.34
N MET A 288 -4.59 8.85 -17.38
CA MET A 288 -3.43 8.00 -17.58
C MET A 288 -3.85 6.53 -17.45
N GLY A 289 -3.77 5.83 -18.57
CA GLY A 289 -4.08 4.41 -18.64
C GLY A 289 -3.14 3.53 -17.79
N ILE A 290 -3.64 2.35 -17.46
CA ILE A 290 -2.98 1.26 -16.73
C ILE A 290 -1.58 1.00 -17.28
N GLU A 291 -1.44 0.96 -18.59
CA GLU A 291 -0.20 0.63 -19.29
C GLU A 291 0.90 1.64 -18.99
N ARG A 292 0.55 2.93 -19.02
CA ARG A 292 1.49 4.03 -18.74
C ARG A 292 1.87 4.07 -17.27
N VAL A 293 0.93 3.78 -16.38
CA VAL A 293 1.18 3.78 -14.93
C VAL A 293 2.11 2.64 -14.54
N ILE A 294 1.87 1.43 -15.03
CA ILE A 294 2.75 0.27 -14.81
C ILE A 294 4.15 0.55 -15.39
N HIS A 295 4.23 1.04 -16.63
CA HIS A 295 5.50 1.38 -17.25
C HIS A 295 6.29 2.42 -16.43
N TRP A 296 5.61 3.47 -15.98
CA TRP A 296 6.22 4.53 -15.18
C TRP A 296 6.70 4.04 -13.82
N TYR A 297 5.86 3.32 -13.06
CA TYR A 297 6.24 2.82 -11.72
C TYR A 297 7.38 1.80 -11.82
N SER A 298 7.25 0.84 -12.75
CA SER A 298 8.26 -0.19 -12.97
C SER A 298 9.60 0.35 -13.50
N SER A 299 9.65 1.62 -13.94
CA SER A 299 10.89 2.26 -14.39
C SER A 299 11.87 2.57 -13.25
N PHE A 300 11.46 2.40 -11.99
CA PHE A 300 12.31 2.66 -10.83
C PHE A 300 12.14 1.68 -9.67
N ALA A 301 10.93 1.15 -9.47
CA ALA A 301 10.63 0.19 -8.41
C ALA A 301 10.04 -1.11 -8.99
N SER A 302 10.32 -2.24 -8.38
CA SER A 302 9.78 -3.52 -8.83
C SER A 302 8.31 -3.69 -8.44
N LEU A 303 7.52 -4.26 -9.35
CA LEU A 303 6.15 -4.70 -9.10
C LEU A 303 6.15 -6.22 -8.84
N TYR A 304 5.30 -6.66 -7.92
CA TYR A 304 5.19 -8.04 -7.46
C TYR A 304 3.74 -8.52 -7.53
N PRO A 305 3.50 -9.83 -7.71
CA PRO A 305 2.16 -10.40 -7.60
C PRO A 305 1.47 -10.00 -6.29
N GLY A 306 0.23 -9.53 -6.38
CA GLY A 306 -0.55 -9.01 -5.26
C GLY A 306 -0.40 -7.50 -5.01
N ASP A 307 0.52 -6.79 -5.69
CA ASP A 307 0.54 -5.33 -5.62
C ASP A 307 -0.75 -4.73 -6.21
N VAL A 308 -1.28 -3.71 -5.54
CA VAL A 308 -2.55 -3.06 -5.88
C VAL A 308 -2.30 -1.61 -6.30
N ILE A 309 -2.82 -1.22 -7.47
CA ILE A 309 -2.78 0.15 -7.96
C ILE A 309 -4.20 0.60 -8.30
N HIS A 310 -4.68 1.67 -7.66
CA HIS A 310 -6.02 2.22 -7.89
C HIS A 310 -5.98 3.58 -8.59
N PHE A 311 -6.90 3.80 -9.52
CA PHE A 311 -6.72 4.75 -10.64
C PHE A 311 -7.33 6.12 -10.44
N GLY A 312 -7.74 6.48 -9.22
CA GLY A 312 -8.34 7.76 -8.91
C GLY A 312 -9.84 7.80 -9.19
N THR A 313 -10.50 8.75 -8.55
CA THR A 313 -11.95 8.91 -8.60
C THR A 313 -12.42 9.44 -9.96
N MET A 314 -13.24 8.64 -10.66
CA MET A 314 -13.75 8.96 -11.99
C MET A 314 -14.98 9.89 -11.98
N GLY A 315 -15.63 10.02 -10.83
CA GLY A 315 -16.87 10.77 -10.63
C GLY A 315 -16.69 12.12 -9.90
N VAL A 316 -17.52 12.39 -8.91
CA VAL A 316 -17.38 13.58 -8.03
C VAL A 316 -16.27 13.33 -7.03
N ASP A 317 -15.10 13.95 -7.18
CA ASP A 317 -14.00 13.81 -6.22
C ASP A 317 -14.36 14.44 -4.86
N GLY A 318 -14.15 13.69 -3.77
CA GLY A 318 -14.48 14.11 -2.41
C GLY A 318 -15.98 14.14 -2.12
N LEU A 319 -16.73 13.14 -2.59
CA LEU A 319 -18.18 13.07 -2.38
C LEU A 319 -18.52 12.91 -0.89
N PRO A 320 -19.15 13.91 -0.25
CA PRO A 320 -19.35 13.88 1.19
C PRO A 320 -20.44 12.88 1.60
N VAL A 321 -20.23 12.23 2.74
CA VAL A 321 -21.29 11.49 3.44
C VAL A 321 -22.33 12.49 3.95
N PHE A 322 -23.62 12.15 3.86
CA PHE A 322 -24.64 13.03 4.45
C PHE A 322 -24.42 13.17 5.96
N PRO A 323 -24.35 14.42 6.50
CA PRO A 323 -24.10 14.64 7.91
C PRO A 323 -25.10 13.95 8.85
N ASP A 324 -26.39 13.96 8.48
CA ASP A 324 -27.47 13.38 9.30
C ASP A 324 -27.40 11.85 9.40
N ASP A 325 -26.73 11.20 8.44
CA ASP A 325 -26.66 9.74 8.35
C ASP A 325 -25.43 9.18 9.12
N LEU A 326 -24.43 9.99 9.45
CA LEU A 326 -23.17 9.51 10.05
C LEU A 326 -23.35 8.90 11.45
N ALA A 327 -24.34 9.37 12.20
CA ALA A 327 -24.69 8.81 13.51
C ALA A 327 -25.63 7.60 13.39
N ASP A 328 -26.17 7.29 12.21
CA ASP A 328 -27.03 6.13 12.00
C ASP A 328 -26.19 4.86 11.79
N PRO A 329 -26.27 3.85 12.68
CA PRO A 329 -25.53 2.58 12.52
C PRO A 329 -25.97 1.77 11.28
N ARG A 330 -27.06 2.16 10.62
CA ARG A 330 -27.52 1.57 9.36
C ARG A 330 -26.86 2.20 8.14
N THR A 331 -26.07 3.25 8.30
CA THR A 331 -25.38 3.88 7.18
C THR A 331 -24.42 2.92 6.52
N ARG A 332 -24.54 2.82 5.19
CA ARG A 332 -23.69 2.00 4.32
C ARG A 332 -23.11 2.88 3.24
N LEU A 333 -21.82 2.70 2.97
CA LEU A 333 -21.15 3.22 1.79
C LEU A 333 -21.08 2.09 0.78
N GLU A 334 -21.60 2.34 -0.42
CA GLU A 334 -21.65 1.34 -1.48
C GLU A 334 -20.93 1.92 -2.71
N VAL A 335 -19.96 1.20 -3.22
CA VAL A 335 -19.28 1.54 -4.48
C VAL A 335 -19.35 0.33 -5.41
N GLU A 336 -19.70 0.56 -6.67
CA GLU A 336 -19.93 -0.48 -7.65
C GLU A 336 -19.24 -0.14 -8.96
N ILE A 337 -18.67 -1.16 -9.59
CA ILE A 337 -18.15 -1.12 -10.94
C ILE A 337 -18.76 -2.27 -11.71
N GLU A 338 -19.36 -1.96 -12.86
CA GLU A 338 -19.90 -2.93 -13.82
C GLU A 338 -18.88 -4.05 -14.09
N ASP A 339 -19.37 -5.29 -14.16
CA ASP A 339 -18.59 -6.53 -14.36
C ASP A 339 -17.49 -6.84 -13.31
N VAL A 340 -17.23 -5.96 -12.34
CA VAL A 340 -16.26 -6.18 -11.24
C VAL A 340 -16.98 -6.51 -9.93
N GLY A 341 -18.03 -5.76 -9.57
CA GLY A 341 -18.88 -6.03 -8.41
C GLY A 341 -19.23 -4.81 -7.58
N THR A 342 -19.91 -5.07 -6.45
CA THR A 342 -20.37 -4.05 -5.49
C THR A 342 -19.70 -4.27 -4.15
N LEU A 343 -18.96 -3.28 -3.67
CA LEU A 343 -18.34 -3.25 -2.35
C LEU A 343 -19.21 -2.42 -1.41
N VAL A 344 -19.57 -3.01 -0.27
CA VAL A 344 -20.46 -2.39 0.74
C VAL A 344 -19.76 -2.40 2.09
N ASN A 345 -19.63 -1.23 2.70
CA ASN A 345 -19.02 -1.08 4.03
C ASN A 345 -19.96 -0.28 4.96
N PRO A 346 -20.27 -0.77 6.16
CA PRO A 346 -20.92 0.05 7.18
C PRO A 346 -20.02 1.19 7.66
N VAL A 347 -20.65 2.24 8.20
CA VAL A 347 -19.93 3.29 8.93
C VAL A 347 -20.04 3.02 10.42
N ARG A 348 -18.91 3.05 11.12
CA ARG A 348 -18.84 2.95 12.58
C ARG A 348 -18.20 4.22 13.13
N VAL A 349 -18.84 4.85 14.12
CA VAL A 349 -18.27 5.98 14.84
C VAL A 349 -17.76 5.47 16.20
N ALA A 350 -16.46 5.55 16.44
CA ALA A 350 -15.77 5.07 17.63
C ALA A 350 -15.76 6.13 18.75
N ASP A 351 -16.09 5.70 19.97
CA ASP A 351 -16.29 6.54 21.16
C ASP A 351 -15.07 7.41 21.53
N GLU A 352 -15.30 8.64 22.00
CA GLU A 352 -14.25 9.65 22.27
C GLU A 352 -13.26 9.28 23.40
N GLY A 353 -13.54 8.25 24.21
CA GLY A 353 -12.77 7.93 25.43
C GLY A 353 -11.90 6.68 25.38
N ALA A 354 -12.04 5.81 24.38
CA ALA A 354 -11.30 4.54 24.31
C ALA A 354 -9.94 4.71 23.61
N ARG A 355 -8.86 4.08 24.14
CA ARG A 355 -7.55 3.98 23.48
C ARG A 355 -7.02 2.53 23.58
N PRO A 356 -6.69 1.86 22.47
CA PRO A 356 -6.99 2.28 21.09
C PRO A 356 -8.51 2.36 20.88
N ARG A 357 -8.97 3.28 20.03
CA ARG A 357 -10.42 3.50 19.81
C ARG A 357 -11.14 2.29 19.22
N VAL A 358 -10.40 1.47 18.48
CA VAL A 358 -10.84 0.17 17.95
C VAL A 358 -9.97 -0.90 18.59
N PRO A 359 -10.55 -1.90 19.29
CA PRO A 359 -9.76 -3.00 19.82
C PRO A 359 -9.08 -3.78 18.70
N MET A 360 -7.77 -4.01 18.82
CA MET A 360 -6.92 -4.56 17.76
C MET A 360 -7.36 -5.97 17.32
N GLU A 361 -7.80 -6.80 18.26
CA GLU A 361 -8.27 -8.18 18.04
C GLU A 361 -9.60 -8.22 17.25
N SER A 362 -10.36 -7.12 17.27
CA SER A 362 -11.63 -6.97 16.56
C SER A 362 -11.58 -5.88 15.48
N HIS A 363 -10.36 -5.46 15.11
CA HIS A 363 -10.15 -4.36 14.19
C HIS A 363 -10.70 -4.70 12.80
N PRO A 364 -11.34 -3.77 12.05
CA PRO A 364 -11.91 -4.08 10.73
C PRO A 364 -10.88 -4.55 9.68
N SER A 365 -9.64 -4.07 9.79
CA SER A 365 -8.53 -4.55 8.98
C SER A 365 -8.04 -5.90 9.48
N TYR A 366 -8.17 -6.93 8.64
CA TYR A 366 -7.66 -8.27 8.92
C TYR A 366 -6.14 -8.27 9.15
N ALA A 367 -5.39 -7.44 8.43
CA ALA A 367 -3.96 -7.28 8.62
C ALA A 367 -3.58 -6.91 10.07
N ILE A 368 -4.42 -6.12 10.75
CA ILE A 368 -4.23 -5.74 12.16
C ILE A 368 -4.67 -6.89 13.07
N ARG A 369 -5.86 -7.48 12.85
CA ARG A 369 -6.39 -8.58 13.67
C ARG A 369 -5.45 -9.78 13.72
N GLU A 370 -4.90 -10.14 12.56
CA GLU A 370 -3.97 -11.26 12.43
C GLU A 370 -2.74 -11.07 13.31
N VAL A 371 -2.11 -9.90 13.24
CA VAL A 371 -0.94 -9.59 14.07
C VAL A 371 -1.33 -9.53 15.55
N ALA A 372 -2.45 -8.90 15.88
CA ALA A 372 -2.96 -8.79 17.26
C ALA A 372 -3.25 -10.16 17.91
N ALA A 373 -3.77 -11.11 17.14
CA ALA A 373 -4.07 -12.46 17.59
C ALA A 373 -2.86 -13.41 17.55
N SER A 374 -1.73 -12.97 16.98
CA SER A 374 -0.52 -13.78 16.82
C SER A 374 0.53 -13.50 17.92
N GLY A 375 1.55 -14.35 18.01
CA GLY A 375 2.74 -14.09 18.81
C GLY A 375 3.61 -12.94 18.27
N ALA A 376 3.38 -12.48 17.04
CA ALA A 376 4.17 -11.45 16.37
C ALA A 376 3.71 -10.02 16.69
N ARG A 377 2.89 -9.82 17.72
CA ARG A 377 2.36 -8.50 18.12
C ARG A 377 3.43 -7.53 18.64
N ALA A 378 4.60 -8.05 19.02
CA ALA A 378 5.73 -7.29 19.53
C ALA A 378 7.04 -8.00 19.17
N LEU A 379 8.11 -7.22 19.10
CA LEU A 379 9.50 -7.65 18.95
C LEU A 379 10.18 -7.46 20.30
N ASP A 380 10.72 -8.54 20.86
CA ASP A 380 11.33 -8.52 22.20
C ASP A 380 12.74 -7.91 22.17
N SER A 381 13.41 -8.00 21.02
CA SER A 381 14.75 -7.46 20.85
C SER A 381 15.04 -7.02 19.41
N PRO A 382 15.99 -6.08 19.21
CA PRO A 382 16.47 -5.68 17.88
C PRO A 382 16.94 -6.84 16.99
N ASP A 383 17.42 -7.94 17.59
CA ASP A 383 17.94 -9.09 16.86
C ASP A 383 16.85 -9.92 16.18
N GLU A 384 15.57 -9.70 16.50
CA GLU A 384 14.41 -10.35 15.87
C GLU A 384 13.97 -9.65 14.58
N TRP A 385 14.47 -8.44 14.32
CA TRP A 385 14.08 -7.64 13.17
C TRP A 385 15.19 -7.56 12.14
N ARG A 386 14.83 -7.54 10.85
CA ARG A 386 15.75 -7.24 9.74
C ARG A 386 15.11 -6.20 8.83
N VAL A 387 15.93 -5.39 8.17
CA VAL A 387 15.43 -4.36 7.23
C VAL A 387 14.48 -4.91 6.15
N ASN A 388 14.73 -6.12 5.64
CA ASN A 388 13.88 -6.73 4.62
C ASN A 388 12.53 -7.23 5.17
N SER A 389 12.35 -7.31 6.49
CA SER A 389 11.07 -7.61 7.14
C SER A 389 10.26 -6.34 7.45
N ALA A 390 10.75 -5.15 7.09
CA ALA A 390 10.00 -3.91 7.27
C ALA A 390 8.67 -3.98 6.52
N ARG A 391 7.57 -3.75 7.23
CA ARG A 391 6.22 -3.82 6.66
C ARG A 391 5.82 -2.51 5.99
N HIS A 392 6.10 -1.41 6.67
CA HIS A 392 5.91 -0.07 6.13
C HIS A 392 7.15 0.80 6.33
N PHE A 393 7.31 1.79 5.44
CA PHE A 393 8.34 2.80 5.53
C PHE A 393 7.72 4.20 5.47
N TYR A 394 7.91 4.98 6.54
CA TYR A 394 7.42 6.35 6.67
C TYR A 394 8.59 7.32 6.64
N THR A 395 8.46 8.37 5.84
CA THR A 395 9.46 9.43 5.72
C THR A 395 8.87 10.75 6.20
N SER A 396 9.53 11.36 7.17
CA SER A 396 9.30 12.76 7.52
C SER A 396 10.00 13.67 6.52
N PHE A 397 9.37 14.80 6.19
CA PHE A 397 9.93 15.74 5.23
C PHE A 397 10.01 17.14 5.83
N GLY A 398 11.03 17.91 5.45
CA GLY A 398 11.21 19.26 5.99
C GLY A 398 11.34 19.34 7.52
N ASN A 399 11.75 18.23 8.16
CA ASN A 399 11.93 18.13 9.61
C ASN A 399 13.30 18.68 10.07
N ASP A 400 13.91 19.55 9.28
CA ASP A 400 15.22 20.14 9.52
C ASP A 400 15.07 21.67 9.64
N ARG A 401 15.84 22.28 10.53
CA ARG A 401 15.77 23.74 10.75
C ARG A 401 16.08 24.56 9.51
N SER A 402 16.88 24.04 8.58
CA SER A 402 17.22 24.69 7.31
C SER A 402 16.24 24.39 6.18
N ALA A 403 15.23 23.53 6.39
CA ALA A 403 14.32 23.08 5.32
C ALA A 403 13.55 24.21 4.62
N GLN A 404 13.25 25.29 5.34
CA GLN A 404 12.60 26.47 4.75
C GLN A 404 13.50 27.15 3.71
N GLU A 405 14.80 27.29 4.02
CA GLU A 405 15.77 27.91 3.11
C GLU A 405 16.19 26.94 2.00
N ALA A 406 16.37 25.65 2.34
CA ALA A 406 16.88 24.64 1.41
C ALA A 406 15.82 24.10 0.44
N ALA A 407 14.57 23.96 0.89
CA ALA A 407 13.51 23.27 0.14
C ALA A 407 12.17 24.04 0.10
N GLY A 408 12.11 25.24 0.70
CA GLY A 408 10.87 26.03 0.74
C GLY A 408 9.77 25.40 1.61
N LEU A 409 10.13 24.51 2.54
CA LEU A 409 9.20 23.81 3.42
C LEU A 409 9.13 24.50 4.78
N ALA A 410 7.91 24.86 5.21
CA ALA A 410 7.70 25.57 6.47
C ALA A 410 8.17 24.76 7.69
N GLN A 411 8.61 25.44 8.75
CA GLN A 411 8.78 24.79 10.05
C GLN A 411 7.41 24.65 10.70
N LEU A 412 7.04 23.42 11.06
CA LEU A 412 5.71 23.08 11.54
C LEU A 412 5.75 22.48 12.94
N GLN A 413 4.68 22.67 13.72
CA GLN A 413 4.55 22.06 15.04
C GLN A 413 4.16 20.59 14.95
N VAL A 414 3.33 20.23 13.96
CA VAL A 414 3.00 18.83 13.66
C VAL A 414 3.94 18.35 12.55
N PRO A 415 4.70 17.27 12.78
CA PRO A 415 5.59 16.75 11.77
C PRO A 415 4.79 16.17 10.60
N ARG A 416 5.24 16.51 9.39
CA ARG A 416 4.68 15.98 8.14
C ARG A 416 5.32 14.65 7.80
N PHE A 417 4.56 13.73 7.23
CA PHE A 417 5.08 12.43 6.82
C PHE A 417 4.36 11.88 5.61
N LEU A 418 5.05 11.07 4.82
CA LEU A 418 4.45 10.21 3.80
C LEU A 418 5.07 8.83 3.88
N ASN A 419 4.25 7.78 3.76
CA ASN A 419 4.74 6.42 3.52
C ASN A 419 5.09 6.19 2.06
N GLY A 420 6.12 5.38 1.86
CA GLY A 420 6.55 4.81 0.59
C GLY A 420 6.71 3.29 0.68
N PRO A 421 7.11 2.64 -0.42
CA PRO A 421 7.14 1.20 -0.49
C PRO A 421 8.29 0.69 0.39
N ALA A 422 8.00 -0.29 1.24
CA ALA A 422 9.04 -0.90 2.07
C ALA A 422 10.16 -1.55 1.23
N SER A 423 9.87 -1.93 -0.03
CA SER A 423 10.91 -2.41 -0.98
C SER A 423 11.96 -1.37 -1.37
N SER A 424 11.74 -0.09 -1.04
CA SER A 424 12.78 0.93 -1.19
C SER A 424 13.85 0.85 -0.11
N LEU A 425 13.60 0.11 0.99
CA LEU A 425 14.59 -0.18 2.02
C LEU A 425 15.52 -1.31 1.59
N THR A 426 16.76 -1.28 2.06
CA THR A 426 17.69 -2.41 1.92
C THR A 426 18.76 -2.38 3.00
N SER A 427 19.46 -3.50 3.17
CA SER A 427 20.57 -3.62 4.11
C SER A 427 21.85 -2.95 3.60
N SER A 428 22.60 -2.37 4.54
CA SER A 428 23.98 -1.95 4.33
C SER A 428 24.82 -3.07 3.72
N GLY A 429 25.76 -2.71 2.85
CA GLY A 429 26.59 -3.64 2.09
C GLY A 429 25.97 -4.11 0.77
N SER A 430 24.67 -3.87 0.56
CA SER A 430 24.01 -4.13 -0.72
C SER A 430 24.51 -3.19 -1.83
N ALA A 431 24.55 -3.70 -3.05
CA ALA A 431 24.74 -2.86 -4.23
C ALA A 431 23.42 -2.13 -4.52
N VAL A 432 23.50 -0.81 -4.75
CA VAL A 432 22.34 0.00 -5.11
C VAL A 432 22.36 0.24 -6.61
N GLU A 433 21.38 -0.33 -7.29
CA GLU A 433 21.20 -0.15 -8.72
C GLU A 433 20.46 1.16 -9.01
N ILE A 434 21.16 2.14 -9.57
CA ILE A 434 20.58 3.41 -9.96
C ILE A 434 19.78 3.23 -11.27
N PRO A 435 18.46 3.53 -11.32
CA PRO A 435 17.66 3.31 -12.52
C PRO A 435 18.25 4.00 -13.77
N PRO A 436 18.20 3.37 -14.96
CA PRO A 436 18.78 3.96 -16.18
C PRO A 436 18.25 5.35 -16.56
N ARG A 437 17.03 5.68 -16.13
CA ARG A 437 16.41 7.00 -16.33
C ARG A 437 16.94 8.07 -15.38
N ALA A 438 17.57 7.68 -14.27
CA ALA A 438 18.01 8.60 -13.25
C ALA A 438 19.06 9.57 -13.81
N GLY A 439 18.97 10.81 -13.35
CA GLY A 439 19.90 11.87 -13.67
C GLY A 439 20.88 12.04 -12.51
N ASP A 440 21.02 13.28 -12.06
CA ASP A 440 21.69 13.55 -10.79
C ASP A 440 20.87 12.99 -9.63
N ILE A 441 21.56 12.61 -8.56
CA ILE A 441 20.94 12.16 -7.31
C ILE A 441 21.38 13.06 -6.16
N ILE A 442 20.51 13.19 -5.16
CA ILE A 442 20.89 13.68 -3.84
C ILE A 442 21.05 12.48 -2.93
N VAL A 443 22.10 12.50 -2.13
CA VAL A 443 22.35 11.49 -1.10
C VAL A 443 22.39 12.19 0.25
N SER A 444 21.64 11.68 1.23
CA SER A 444 21.57 12.22 2.59
C SER A 444 21.85 11.13 3.63
N VAL A 445 22.26 11.54 4.83
CA VAL A 445 22.25 10.69 6.03
C VAL A 445 21.11 11.13 6.94
N GLU A 446 20.33 10.16 7.43
CA GLU A 446 19.10 10.37 8.18
C GLU A 446 19.06 9.48 9.43
N LEU A 447 18.38 9.94 10.48
CA LEU A 447 18.04 9.11 11.64
C LEU A 447 16.69 8.43 11.42
N ALA A 448 16.61 7.13 11.69
CA ALA A 448 15.37 6.38 11.70
C ALA A 448 15.13 5.66 13.03
N ALA A 449 13.86 5.39 13.32
CA ALA A 449 13.43 4.53 14.41
C ALA A 449 12.62 3.33 13.87
N VAL A 450 12.71 2.21 14.57
CA VAL A 450 11.93 0.99 14.29
C VAL A 450 10.91 0.78 15.39
N VAL A 451 9.65 0.50 15.01
CA VAL A 451 8.55 0.26 15.95
C VAL A 451 8.67 -1.14 16.57
N SER A 452 8.53 -1.28 17.88
CA SER A 452 8.64 -2.56 18.59
C SER A 452 7.36 -3.38 18.58
N GLU A 453 6.19 -2.75 18.58
CA GLU A 453 4.92 -3.45 18.78
C GLU A 453 3.76 -2.86 17.97
N LEU A 454 2.68 -3.63 17.86
CA LEU A 454 1.44 -3.17 17.25
C LEU A 454 0.87 -2.04 18.10
N ALA A 455 0.75 -0.84 17.54
CA ALA A 455 0.52 0.36 18.32
C ALA A 455 -0.41 1.35 17.62
N ALA A 456 -1.42 1.86 18.35
CA ALA A 456 -2.38 2.86 17.87
C ALA A 456 -2.73 3.83 19.00
N ASP A 457 -3.00 5.09 18.65
CA ASP A 457 -3.26 6.20 19.58
C ASP A 457 -2.19 6.30 20.70
N VAL A 458 -0.90 6.19 20.37
CA VAL A 458 0.22 6.18 21.32
C VAL A 458 0.44 7.57 21.93
N GLU A 459 0.46 7.66 23.27
CA GLU A 459 0.71 8.92 23.99
C GLU A 459 2.18 9.29 24.02
N ASP A 460 3.02 8.37 24.50
CA ASP A 460 4.48 8.52 24.50
C ASP A 460 5.08 7.63 23.43
N GLY A 461 5.44 8.22 22.28
CA GLY A 461 6.02 7.49 21.16
C GLY A 461 7.30 6.72 21.51
N ARG A 462 8.01 7.08 22.59
CA ARG A 462 9.21 6.37 23.04
C ARG A 462 8.91 4.95 23.50
N SER A 463 7.72 4.73 24.07
CA SER A 463 7.32 3.44 24.63
C SER A 463 7.29 2.31 23.62
N VAL A 464 7.19 2.63 22.32
CA VAL A 464 7.08 1.67 21.22
C VAL A 464 8.26 1.71 20.25
N ILE A 465 9.40 2.29 20.65
CA ILE A 465 10.63 2.29 19.84
C ILE A 465 11.48 1.08 20.21
N LEU A 466 11.70 0.18 19.25
CA LEU A 466 12.64 -0.94 19.35
C LEU A 466 14.10 -0.47 19.38
N GLY A 467 14.41 0.53 18.56
CA GLY A 467 15.73 1.14 18.46
C GLY A 467 15.87 2.08 17.28
N TYR A 468 17.09 2.52 17.03
CA TYR A 468 17.43 3.56 16.07
C TYR A 468 18.47 3.10 15.05
N ALA A 469 18.45 3.64 13.85
CA ALA A 469 19.49 3.34 12.86
C ALA A 469 19.86 4.56 12.01
N PRO A 470 21.09 4.59 11.46
CA PRO A 470 21.40 5.47 10.34
C PRO A 470 20.68 4.95 9.09
N ILE A 471 20.16 5.89 8.29
CA ILE A 471 19.75 5.64 6.91
C ILE A 471 20.61 6.49 5.98
N VAL A 472 21.13 5.90 4.91
CA VAL A 472 21.59 6.65 3.74
C VAL A 472 20.48 6.61 2.71
N ALA A 473 19.88 7.77 2.45
CA ALA A 473 18.79 7.91 1.51
C ALA A 473 19.27 8.54 0.20
N LEU A 474 18.80 7.98 -0.91
CA LEU A 474 19.03 8.48 -2.25
C LEU A 474 17.73 9.11 -2.78
N CYS A 475 17.87 10.20 -3.51
CA CYS A 475 16.77 10.89 -4.16
C CYS A 475 17.13 11.18 -5.63
N ASP A 476 16.45 10.52 -6.55
CA ASP A 476 16.60 10.73 -7.99
C ASP A 476 15.94 12.03 -8.45
N LEU A 477 16.76 12.96 -8.95
CA LEU A 477 16.30 14.29 -9.36
C LEU A 477 15.65 14.31 -10.74
N SER A 478 15.76 13.24 -11.55
CA SER A 478 15.18 13.21 -12.90
C SER A 478 13.65 13.27 -12.90
N PHE A 479 13.00 12.94 -11.79
CA PHE A 479 11.55 13.17 -11.66
C PHE A 479 11.20 14.65 -11.75
N THR A 480 12.09 15.55 -11.33
CA THR A 480 11.89 17.01 -11.47
C THR A 480 11.84 17.42 -12.93
N ASP A 481 12.60 16.74 -13.80
CA ASP A 481 12.63 16.99 -15.24
C ASP A 481 11.33 16.55 -15.94
N ALA A 482 10.56 15.64 -15.32
CA ALA A 482 9.24 15.24 -15.81
C ALA A 482 8.17 16.31 -15.59
N VAL A 483 8.45 17.35 -14.78
CA VAL A 483 7.52 18.45 -14.50
C VAL A 483 7.63 19.50 -15.59
N VAL A 484 6.57 19.63 -16.38
CA VAL A 484 6.42 20.63 -17.42
C VAL A 484 5.76 21.88 -16.85
N GLY A 485 6.38 23.05 -17.11
CA GLY A 485 5.91 24.34 -16.62
C GLY A 485 4.88 25.00 -17.55
N PRO A 486 3.99 25.86 -17.02
CA PRO A 486 3.67 26.06 -15.59
C PRO A 486 3.17 24.80 -14.84
N ALA A 487 3.61 24.62 -13.60
CA ALA A 487 3.15 23.53 -12.72
C ALA A 487 2.63 24.08 -11.38
N ARG A 488 1.87 23.28 -10.63
CA ARG A 488 1.54 23.57 -9.23
C ARG A 488 2.70 23.23 -8.31
N ALA A 489 2.66 23.77 -7.10
CA ALA A 489 3.66 23.45 -6.10
C ALA A 489 3.63 21.96 -5.72
N GLY A 490 2.44 21.34 -5.66
CA GLY A 490 2.30 19.89 -5.42
C GLY A 490 2.93 19.03 -6.52
N GLU A 491 2.69 19.39 -7.79
CA GLU A 491 3.26 18.69 -8.95
C GLU A 491 4.80 18.80 -8.98
N ARG A 492 5.35 19.97 -8.62
CA ARG A 492 6.80 20.15 -8.51
C ARG A 492 7.40 19.29 -7.41
N GLY A 493 6.79 19.32 -6.24
CA GLY A 493 7.38 18.78 -5.04
C GLY A 493 7.31 17.26 -4.91
N ILE A 494 6.22 16.66 -5.39
CA ILE A 494 5.97 15.22 -5.23
C ILE A 494 7.06 14.34 -5.87
N THR A 495 7.79 14.89 -6.84
CA THR A 495 8.97 14.27 -7.46
C THR A 495 10.04 13.91 -6.43
N ALA A 496 10.21 14.70 -5.37
CA ALA A 496 11.16 14.43 -4.28
C ALA A 496 10.72 13.25 -3.39
N VAL A 497 9.44 12.86 -3.44
CA VAL A 497 8.93 11.66 -2.75
C VAL A 497 9.25 10.43 -3.59
N TYR A 498 8.86 10.42 -4.87
CA TYR A 498 9.15 9.29 -5.77
C TYR A 498 10.63 9.08 -6.05
N GLY A 499 11.42 10.15 -6.00
CA GLY A 499 12.88 10.10 -6.09
C GLY A 499 13.51 9.14 -5.08
N ARG A 500 12.81 8.84 -3.97
CA ARG A 500 13.26 7.92 -2.91
C ARG A 500 12.67 6.52 -2.98
N TRP A 501 11.77 6.24 -3.92
CA TRP A 501 10.97 5.01 -3.95
C TRP A 501 11.58 3.88 -4.77
N ALA A 502 12.66 4.14 -5.49
CA ALA A 502 13.35 3.08 -6.21
C ALA A 502 13.84 1.99 -5.25
N ASP A 503 13.90 0.76 -5.75
CA ASP A 503 14.37 -0.38 -4.95
C ASP A 503 15.76 -0.05 -4.37
N ALA A 504 15.98 -0.36 -3.09
CA ALA A 504 17.24 -0.14 -2.38
C ALA A 504 17.71 1.33 -2.21
N PHE A 505 16.85 2.34 -2.46
CA PHE A 505 17.24 3.76 -2.30
C PHE A 505 17.32 4.26 -0.86
N ASN A 506 16.89 3.47 0.13
CA ASN A 506 16.99 3.82 1.54
C ASN A 506 17.77 2.72 2.28
N LEU A 507 19.08 2.93 2.41
CA LEU A 507 20.03 1.98 2.98
C LEU A 507 20.02 2.09 4.50
N MET A 508 19.82 0.99 5.21
CA MET A 508 19.77 0.96 6.67
C MET A 508 20.70 -0.13 7.23
N GLY A 509 21.13 0.02 8.48
CA GLY A 509 21.78 -1.07 9.21
C GLY A 509 20.87 -2.30 9.29
N GLU A 510 21.46 -3.50 9.44
CA GLU A 510 20.68 -4.75 9.46
C GLU A 510 19.71 -4.83 10.65
N THR A 511 20.13 -4.29 11.80
CA THR A 511 19.35 -4.25 13.05
C THR A 511 19.38 -2.85 13.65
N PRO A 512 18.31 -2.39 14.32
CA PRO A 512 18.32 -1.12 15.02
C PRO A 512 19.17 -1.21 16.30
N VAL A 513 19.69 -0.08 16.75
CA VAL A 513 20.49 0.04 17.97
C VAL A 513 19.60 0.64 19.08
N PRO A 514 19.40 -0.05 20.20
CA PRO A 514 18.66 0.51 21.32
C PRO A 514 19.51 1.60 22.00
N LEU A 515 18.88 2.72 22.32
CA LEU A 515 19.52 3.84 22.99
C LEU A 515 18.96 3.98 24.40
N PRO A 516 19.79 3.95 25.46
CA PRO A 516 19.34 4.21 26.83
C PRO A 516 18.60 5.54 26.92
N GLU A 517 17.43 5.52 27.56
CA GLU A 517 16.57 6.71 27.74
C GLU A 517 16.18 7.42 26.43
N HIS A 518 16.34 6.75 25.28
CA HIS A 518 16.10 7.33 23.96
C HIS A 518 16.93 8.60 23.70
N ASP A 519 18.22 8.59 24.07
CA ASP A 519 19.17 9.72 23.92
C ASP A 519 19.64 9.96 22.46
N TRP A 520 18.70 10.09 21.53
CA TRP A 520 18.98 10.22 20.09
C TRP A 520 19.49 11.61 19.66
N ARG A 521 19.25 12.67 20.46
CA ARG A 521 19.70 14.05 20.16
C ARG A 521 21.19 14.25 20.46
N GLY A 522 21.81 15.23 19.80
CA GLY A 522 23.21 15.62 20.06
C GLY A 522 24.27 14.73 19.41
N ARG A 523 23.85 13.71 18.65
CA ARG A 523 24.76 12.75 18.01
C ARG A 523 25.34 13.36 16.73
N ALA A 524 26.64 13.16 16.51
CA ALA A 524 27.27 13.57 15.26
C ALA A 524 26.79 12.70 14.09
N MET A 525 26.59 13.33 12.93
CA MET A 525 26.23 12.66 11.68
C MET A 525 27.32 12.95 10.64
N SER A 526 27.66 11.97 9.81
CA SER A 526 28.54 12.18 8.67
C SER A 526 28.08 11.41 7.45
N LEU A 527 28.29 12.00 6.27
CA LEU A 527 28.07 11.39 4.97
C LEU A 527 29.34 11.57 4.14
N LYS A 528 29.87 10.47 3.63
CA LYS A 528 31.04 10.41 2.77
C LYS A 528 30.71 9.76 1.44
N ILE A 529 31.10 10.41 0.35
CA ILE A 529 30.99 9.89 -1.02
C ILE A 529 32.27 10.23 -1.77
N GLY A 530 33.06 9.20 -2.09
CA GLY A 530 34.41 9.41 -2.62
C GLY A 530 35.25 10.27 -1.66
N ASP A 531 35.73 11.41 -2.15
CA ASP A 531 36.51 12.39 -1.38
C ASP A 531 35.65 13.46 -0.69
N GLN A 532 34.35 13.53 -1.00
CA GLN A 532 33.44 14.49 -0.39
C GLN A 532 32.96 13.98 0.96
N VAL A 533 33.01 14.86 1.98
CA VAL A 533 32.49 14.58 3.32
C VAL A 533 31.66 15.77 3.78
N VAL A 534 30.45 15.50 4.24
CA VAL A 534 29.59 16.48 4.91
C VAL A 534 29.23 15.99 6.31
N HIS A 535 29.06 16.93 7.23
CA HIS A 535 28.75 16.66 8.63
C HIS A 535 27.43 17.30 9.01
N GLY A 536 26.74 16.67 9.96
CA GLY A 536 25.49 17.15 10.54
C GLY A 536 25.36 16.71 11.99
N THR A 537 24.19 16.92 12.56
CA THR A 537 23.87 16.44 13.91
C THR A 537 22.38 16.18 14.04
N THR A 538 22.00 15.17 14.81
CA THR A 538 20.60 14.84 15.09
C THR A 538 19.87 15.98 15.82
N SER A 539 20.60 16.93 16.41
CA SER A 539 20.03 18.16 17.00
C SER A 539 19.42 19.13 15.97
N GLN A 540 19.68 18.93 14.67
CA GLN A 540 19.06 19.71 13.61
C GLN A 540 17.57 19.38 13.43
N TYR A 541 17.14 18.18 13.84
CA TYR A 541 15.74 17.79 13.75
C TYR A 541 14.84 18.66 14.63
N ILE A 542 13.72 19.07 14.05
CA ILE A 542 12.68 19.86 14.72
C ILE A 542 11.90 18.91 15.63
N ALA A 543 11.20 17.95 15.03
CA ALA A 543 10.44 16.90 15.69
C ALA A 543 11.27 15.61 15.83
N GLY A 544 11.12 14.94 16.96
CA GLY A 544 11.76 13.68 17.26
C GLY A 544 11.06 12.46 16.66
N PRO A 545 11.67 11.27 16.79
CA PRO A 545 11.04 9.99 16.47
C PRO A 545 9.77 9.77 17.29
N ASP A 546 9.77 10.18 18.56
CA ASP A 546 8.64 10.13 19.48
C ASP A 546 7.46 11.00 18.99
N ASP A 547 7.73 12.24 18.58
CA ASP A 547 6.70 13.13 18.02
C ASP A 547 6.07 12.55 16.74
N LEU A 548 6.88 11.94 15.87
CA LEU A 548 6.41 11.29 14.64
C LEU A 548 5.55 10.06 14.94
N ILE A 549 5.97 9.19 15.86
CA ILE A 549 5.21 8.00 16.25
C ILE A 549 3.87 8.40 16.88
N THR A 550 3.87 9.34 17.82
CA THR A 550 2.62 9.86 18.42
C THR A 550 1.71 10.46 17.35
N THR A 551 2.27 11.21 16.39
CA THR A 551 1.48 11.80 15.30
C THR A 551 0.89 10.72 14.38
N ILE A 552 1.70 9.78 13.88
CA ILE A 552 1.26 8.73 12.93
C ILE A 552 0.27 7.79 13.60
N SER A 553 0.58 7.29 14.81
CA SER A 553 -0.27 6.36 15.55
C SER A 553 -1.63 6.93 15.91
N SER A 554 -1.78 8.26 15.96
CA SER A 554 -3.08 8.91 16.14
C SER A 554 -4.05 8.72 14.97
N MET A 555 -3.63 8.12 13.86
CA MET A 555 -4.49 7.90 12.68
C MET A 555 -4.24 6.55 11.99
N ILE A 556 -3.03 6.01 12.07
CA ILE A 556 -2.63 4.76 11.42
C ILE A 556 -2.10 3.83 12.50
N THR A 557 -2.64 2.62 12.60
CA THR A 557 -2.03 1.59 13.45
C THR A 557 -0.65 1.23 12.89
N LEU A 558 0.38 1.42 13.72
CA LEU A 558 1.76 1.04 13.44
C LEU A 558 1.94 -0.45 13.71
N PHE A 559 2.72 -1.11 12.87
CA PHE A 559 3.06 -2.52 13.00
C PHE A 559 4.45 -2.69 13.63
N PRO A 560 4.69 -3.81 14.34
CA PRO A 560 6.03 -4.22 14.73
C PRO A 560 6.94 -4.24 13.50
N GLY A 561 8.09 -3.58 13.60
CA GLY A 561 9.06 -3.48 12.53
C GLY A 561 8.81 -2.40 11.48
N ASP A 562 7.77 -1.56 11.63
CA ASP A 562 7.62 -0.36 10.80
C ASP A 562 8.81 0.58 10.99
N VAL A 563 9.29 1.16 9.88
CA VAL A 563 10.45 2.06 9.87
C VAL A 563 9.98 3.50 9.68
N ILE A 564 10.42 4.40 10.55
CA ILE A 564 10.11 5.82 10.49
C ILE A 564 11.42 6.61 10.42
N THR A 565 11.74 7.17 9.25
CA THR A 565 12.86 8.11 9.09
C THR A 565 12.45 9.54 9.36
N LEU A 566 13.33 10.28 10.02
CA LEU A 566 13.16 11.71 10.30
C LEU A 566 13.47 12.58 9.08
N GLY A 567 13.92 11.99 7.97
CA GLY A 567 14.18 12.67 6.72
C GLY A 567 15.56 13.33 6.66
N ALA A 568 15.84 13.94 5.52
CA ALA A 568 17.13 14.56 5.24
C ALA A 568 17.37 15.80 6.09
N THR A 569 18.57 15.87 6.67
CA THR A 569 19.12 17.10 7.25
C THR A 569 19.89 17.90 6.20
N ALA A 570 20.52 19.01 6.61
CA ALA A 570 21.45 19.74 5.74
C ALA A 570 22.67 18.90 5.28
N ALA A 571 22.96 17.77 5.92
CA ALA A 571 24.07 16.88 5.55
C ALA A 571 23.70 16.01 4.33
N GLN A 572 23.84 16.59 3.15
CA GLN A 572 23.55 15.95 1.87
C GLN A 572 24.59 16.31 0.79
N ILE A 573 24.78 15.41 -0.18
CA ILE A 573 25.70 15.57 -1.31
C ILE A 573 24.91 15.33 -2.59
N ARG A 574 25.02 16.24 -3.56
CA ARG A 574 24.56 16.01 -4.93
C ARG A 574 25.65 15.27 -5.69
N VAL A 575 25.28 14.17 -6.33
CA VAL A 575 26.16 13.34 -7.14
C VAL A 575 25.62 13.31 -8.55
N SER A 576 26.45 13.68 -9.52
CA SER A 576 26.06 13.63 -10.93
C SER A 576 26.10 12.20 -11.47
N ARG A 577 25.35 11.97 -12.55
CA ARG A 577 25.34 10.68 -13.25
C ARG A 577 26.74 10.16 -13.60
N LYS A 578 27.57 11.05 -14.15
CA LYS A 578 28.95 10.73 -14.53
C LYS A 578 29.79 10.26 -13.34
N GLU A 579 29.53 10.77 -12.14
CA GLU A 579 30.30 10.42 -10.94
C GLU A 579 29.95 9.00 -10.47
N TYR A 580 28.66 8.66 -10.31
CA TYR A 580 28.26 7.34 -9.80
C TYR A 580 28.37 6.22 -10.85
N GLU A 581 28.34 6.53 -12.15
CA GLU A 581 28.55 5.54 -13.23
C GLU A 581 29.93 4.87 -13.16
N ASN A 582 30.92 5.53 -12.56
CA ASN A 582 32.27 4.97 -12.35
C ASN A 582 32.39 4.11 -11.09
N GLY A 583 31.28 3.86 -10.39
CA GLY A 583 31.24 3.15 -9.12
C GLY A 583 31.66 4.08 -7.97
N LEU A 584 30.70 4.41 -7.10
CA LEU A 584 30.97 5.17 -5.88
C LEU A 584 30.55 4.38 -4.66
N VAL A 585 31.35 4.45 -3.61
CA VAL A 585 30.94 3.99 -2.29
C VAL A 585 30.41 5.18 -1.53
N VAL A 586 29.16 5.05 -1.07
CA VAL A 586 28.56 5.96 -0.09
C VAL A 586 28.72 5.35 1.29
N THR A 587 29.02 6.18 2.29
CA THR A 587 29.02 5.81 3.70
C THR A 587 28.34 6.89 4.52
N GLY A 588 27.32 6.52 5.29
CA GLY A 588 26.67 7.40 6.26
C GLY A 588 26.86 6.84 7.66
N GLU A 589 27.13 7.69 8.63
CA GLU A 589 27.36 7.29 10.02
C GLU A 589 26.63 8.23 10.97
N ILE A 590 26.06 7.65 12.03
CA ILE A 590 25.56 8.40 13.18
C ILE A 590 26.25 7.86 14.43
N GLU A 591 26.80 8.78 15.22
CA GLU A 591 27.53 8.47 16.45
C GLU A 591 26.70 7.57 17.38
N GLY A 592 27.27 6.41 17.71
CA GLY A 592 26.65 5.40 18.58
C GLY A 592 25.60 4.50 17.90
N LEU A 593 25.26 4.75 16.62
CA LEU A 593 24.36 3.89 15.83
C LEU A 593 25.09 3.10 14.73
N GLY A 594 26.37 3.41 14.51
CA GLY A 594 27.22 2.75 13.51
C GLY A 594 27.15 3.41 12.13
N ALA A 595 27.80 2.76 11.17
CA ALA A 595 27.91 3.22 9.79
C ALA A 595 27.19 2.28 8.83
N VAL A 596 26.49 2.85 7.86
CA VAL A 596 25.90 2.16 6.72
C VAL A 596 26.66 2.54 5.45
N HIS A 597 26.84 1.59 4.56
CA HIS A 597 27.55 1.83 3.31
C HIS A 597 26.93 1.05 2.15
N ALA A 598 27.14 1.55 0.94
CA ALA A 598 26.72 0.86 -0.27
C ALA A 598 27.57 1.26 -1.46
N GLN A 599 27.63 0.36 -2.44
CA GLN A 599 28.19 0.66 -3.75
C GLN A 599 27.07 1.09 -4.69
N LEU A 600 27.19 2.30 -5.24
CA LEU A 600 26.33 2.78 -6.31
C LEU A 600 26.79 2.17 -7.63
N ALA A 601 25.87 1.52 -8.33
CA ALA A 601 26.10 0.93 -9.64
C ALA A 601 25.06 1.45 -10.64
N PRO A 602 25.44 1.76 -11.88
CA PRO A 602 24.48 2.09 -12.92
C PRO A 602 23.62 0.86 -13.24
N GLY A 603 22.31 1.05 -13.35
CA GLY A 603 21.39 0.00 -13.75
C GLY A 603 21.61 -0.48 -15.18
N PHE A 604 21.48 -1.79 -15.37
CA PHE A 604 21.57 -2.39 -16.69
C PHE A 604 20.24 -2.20 -17.43
N THR A 605 20.28 -1.91 -18.73
CA THR A 605 19.08 -1.80 -19.58
C THR A 605 18.40 -3.14 -19.87
N THR A 606 18.88 -4.23 -19.27
CA THR A 606 18.31 -5.58 -19.40
C THR A 606 17.42 -5.86 -18.19
N PRO A 607 16.14 -6.22 -18.37
CA PRO A 607 15.24 -6.45 -17.25
C PRO A 607 15.75 -7.62 -16.38
N PRO A 608 16.02 -7.41 -15.08
CA PRO A 608 16.28 -8.53 -14.20
C PRO A 608 15.00 -9.36 -14.06
N VAL A 609 15.13 -10.68 -14.10
CA VAL A 609 14.05 -11.59 -13.71
C VAL A 609 13.87 -11.45 -12.21
N VAL A 610 12.80 -10.80 -11.76
CA VAL A 610 12.41 -10.77 -10.34
C VAL A 610 12.14 -12.22 -9.92
N ARG A 611 13.05 -12.81 -9.14
CA ARG A 611 12.79 -14.10 -8.51
C ARG A 611 12.06 -13.82 -7.20
N CYS A 612 10.81 -14.23 -7.09
CA CYS A 612 10.11 -14.29 -5.80
C CYS A 612 10.96 -15.15 -4.86
N VAL A 613 11.49 -14.55 -3.79
CA VAL A 613 12.14 -15.29 -2.71
C VAL A 613 11.00 -15.83 -1.86
N ASN A 614 10.82 -17.15 -1.86
CA ASN A 614 9.91 -17.82 -0.94
C ASN A 614 10.57 -17.86 0.44
N ASP A 615 10.03 -17.14 1.42
CA ASP A 615 10.46 -17.16 2.83
C ASP A 615 10.15 -18.48 3.57
N ARG A 616 9.92 -19.59 2.87
CA ARG A 616 9.57 -20.89 3.48
C ARG A 616 10.78 -21.75 3.91
N GLU A 617 12.03 -21.34 3.70
CA GLU A 617 13.19 -22.18 4.05
C GLU A 617 13.71 -22.06 5.50
N HIS A 618 13.18 -21.17 6.35
CA HIS A 618 13.72 -20.99 7.71
C HIS A 618 13.03 -21.73 8.86
N HIS A 619 11.96 -22.51 8.63
CA HIS A 619 11.25 -23.23 9.71
C HIS A 619 11.45 -24.76 9.75
N ALA A 620 12.46 -25.30 9.10
CA ALA A 620 12.79 -26.73 9.19
C ALA A 620 14.19 -26.97 9.77
N GLN A 621 14.42 -26.50 11.00
CA GLN A 621 15.43 -27.05 11.92
C GLN A 621 15.24 -26.43 13.31
N HIS A 622 14.33 -27.00 14.10
CA HIS A 622 14.49 -27.25 15.55
C HIS A 622 13.39 -28.17 16.05
#